data_AF-A0A6G2DAJ9-F1
#
_entry.id   AF-A0A6G2DAJ9-F1
#
_cell.length_a   1.000
_cell.length_b   1.000
_cell.length_c   1.000
_cell.angle_alpha   90.00
_cell.angle_beta   90.00
_cell.angle_gamma   90.00
#
_symmetry.space_group_name_H-M   'P 1'
#
loop_
_entity.id
_entity.type
_entity.pdbx_description
1 polymer ?
#
loop_
_entity_poly.entity_id
_entity_poly.type
_entity_poly.pdbx_seq_one_letter_code
_entity_poly.pdbx_strand_id
1 'polypeptide(L)'
;MTRYQDDFYDAINGEWQQTAEIPADKSQTGGFVDLDQEIEDLMLATTDKWLAGEEVPEVAILENFVKYHRLVRDFDKREADGITPVLPLLKEFQELETFADFTAKLAEFELAGKPNFLPFGVSPDFMDARINVLWASAPSTILPDTTYYAEEHPQREELLTLWKESSANLLKAYDFSDEEIEDLLEKRLELDRRVVAVVLSNEESSEYAKLYHPYSYEDFKKFAPALPLDDFFKAVIGQLPDKVIVDEERFWQAAEQFYSEEAWSLLKATLILSVVNLSTSYLTEDIRVLSGAYSRALSGVPE
;
A
#
# COMPACT_ATOMS: atom_id res chain seq x y z
N MET A 1 43.58 1.47 12.98
CA MET A 1 43.17 2.60 12.14
C MET A 1 43.36 2.17 10.70
N THR A 2 42.25 2.09 9.96
CA THR A 2 42.23 1.62 8.58
C THR A 2 42.73 2.71 7.65
N ARG A 3 43.47 2.33 6.59
CA ARG A 3 44.00 3.29 5.63
C ARG A 3 42.92 3.67 4.62
N TYR A 4 42.89 4.94 4.20
CA TYR A 4 41.95 5.44 3.18
C TYR A 4 41.96 4.64 1.87
N GLN A 5 43.09 4.05 1.49
CA GLN A 5 43.23 3.27 0.25
C GLN A 5 42.73 1.83 0.39
N ASP A 6 42.64 1.32 1.61
CA ASP A 6 42.18 -0.04 1.88
C ASP A 6 40.67 -0.07 2.07
N ASP A 7 40.16 0.87 2.87
CA ASP A 7 38.73 1.09 3.09
C ASP A 7 38.50 2.55 3.48
N PHE A 8 37.99 3.33 2.51
CA PHE A 8 37.72 4.75 2.73
C PHE A 8 36.55 4.97 3.69
N TYR A 9 35.58 4.06 3.74
CA TYR A 9 34.41 4.18 4.62
C TYR A 9 34.83 3.99 6.07
N ASP A 10 35.52 2.89 6.39
CA ASP A 10 35.98 2.63 7.77
C ASP A 10 37.01 3.67 8.25
N ALA A 11 37.87 4.15 7.36
CA ALA A 11 38.85 5.19 7.69
C ALA A 11 38.23 6.55 8.06
N ILE A 12 37.01 6.84 7.61
CA ILE A 12 36.28 8.10 7.91
C ILE A 12 35.22 7.88 9.00
N ASN A 13 34.45 6.79 8.90
CA ASN A 13 33.25 6.55 9.70
C ASN A 13 33.42 5.46 10.76
N GLY A 14 34.52 4.71 10.76
CA GLY A 14 34.69 3.52 11.60
C GLY A 14 34.63 3.80 13.10
N GLU A 15 35.12 4.96 13.55
CA GLU A 15 34.99 5.37 14.96
C GLU A 15 33.53 5.64 15.34
N TRP A 16 32.76 6.31 14.47
CA TRP A 16 31.33 6.53 14.70
C TRP A 16 30.54 5.22 14.66
N GLN A 17 30.81 4.36 13.67
CA GLN A 17 30.10 3.10 13.48
C GLN A 17 30.23 2.16 14.67
N GLN A 18 31.37 2.20 15.39
CA GLN A 18 31.57 1.40 16.61
C GLN A 18 30.64 1.80 17.77
N THR A 19 30.15 3.03 17.77
CA THR A 19 29.29 3.58 18.82
C THR A 19 27.87 3.89 18.36
N ALA A 20 27.59 3.75 17.06
CA ALA A 20 26.30 4.07 16.48
C ALA A 20 25.27 3.03 16.93
N GLU A 21 24.18 3.50 17.53
CA GLU A 21 23.01 2.69 17.86
C GLU A 21 21.91 2.95 16.81
N ILE A 22 21.31 1.88 16.29
CA ILE A 22 20.09 1.99 15.50
C ILE A 22 18.93 2.11 16.50
N PRO A 23 18.17 3.23 16.49
CA PRO A 23 17.02 3.38 17.38
C PRO A 23 16.01 2.23 17.21
N ALA A 24 15.32 1.86 18.28
CA ALA A 24 14.42 0.71 18.29
C ALA A 24 13.20 0.86 17.37
N ASP A 25 12.86 2.09 16.99
CA ASP A 25 11.76 2.47 16.09
C ASP A 25 12.23 2.75 14.65
N LYS A 26 13.51 2.49 14.33
CA LYS A 26 14.11 2.74 13.01
C LYS A 26 14.85 1.50 12.50
N SER A 27 14.93 1.37 11.18
CA SER A 27 15.67 0.28 10.53
C SER A 27 17.15 0.63 10.27
N GLN A 28 17.53 1.88 10.47
CA GLN A 28 18.86 2.41 10.15
C GLN A 28 19.21 3.64 11.00
N THR A 29 20.50 4.00 11.04
CA THR A 29 21.03 5.19 11.73
C THR A 29 22.12 5.85 10.88
N GLY A 30 22.40 7.13 11.12
CA GLY A 30 23.38 7.92 10.38
C GLY A 30 22.94 9.36 10.16
N GLY A 31 23.80 10.16 9.51
CA GLY A 31 23.57 11.61 9.39
C GLY A 31 22.27 12.03 8.68
N PHE A 32 21.71 11.20 7.80
CA PHE A 32 20.39 11.46 7.22
C PHE A 32 19.25 11.22 8.21
N VAL A 33 19.40 10.24 9.11
CA VAL A 33 18.44 9.96 10.19
C VAL A 33 18.50 11.06 11.23
N ASP A 34 19.69 11.57 11.54
CA ASP A 34 19.85 12.72 12.44
C ASP A 34 19.12 13.96 11.87
N LEU A 35 19.30 14.24 10.57
CA LEU A 35 18.62 15.35 9.91
C LEU A 35 17.10 15.18 9.86
N ASP A 36 16.62 13.96 9.61
CA ASP A 36 15.19 13.63 9.64
C ASP A 36 14.58 13.90 11.02
N GLN A 37 15.24 13.46 12.10
CA GLN A 37 14.83 13.71 13.49
C GLN A 37 14.83 15.21 13.83
N GLU A 38 15.87 15.96 13.44
CA GLU A 38 15.92 17.41 13.66
C GLU A 38 14.75 18.14 12.97
N ILE A 39 14.37 17.69 11.76
CA ILE A 39 13.22 18.23 11.03
C ILE A 39 11.91 17.83 11.71
N GLU A 40 11.77 16.58 12.14
CA GLU A 40 10.60 16.09 12.87
C GLU A 40 10.37 16.88 14.16
N ASP A 41 11.40 17.06 14.97
CA ASP A 41 11.35 17.86 16.21
C ASP A 41 10.93 19.31 15.94
N LEU A 42 11.49 19.93 14.90
CA LEU A 42 11.11 21.28 14.47
C LEU A 42 9.64 21.34 14.06
N MET A 43 9.16 20.34 13.31
CA MET A 43 7.78 20.27 12.84
C MET A 43 6.80 20.03 13.98
N LEU A 44 7.13 19.17 14.94
CA LEU A 44 6.34 18.92 16.14
C LEU A 44 6.27 20.18 17.01
N ALA A 45 7.39 20.83 17.29
CA ALA A 45 7.43 22.07 18.06
C ALA A 45 6.63 23.20 17.39
N THR A 46 6.73 23.32 16.06
CA THR A 46 5.95 24.29 15.27
C THR A 46 4.45 23.98 15.35
N THR A 47 4.09 22.71 15.22
CA THR A 47 2.70 22.27 15.26
C THR A 47 2.10 22.43 16.66
N ASP A 48 2.86 22.18 17.73
CA ASP A 48 2.41 22.36 19.11
C ASP A 48 2.08 23.82 19.42
N LYS A 49 2.87 24.78 18.91
CA LYS A 49 2.52 26.21 18.96
C LYS A 49 1.19 26.48 18.27
N TRP A 50 1.02 25.99 17.04
CA TRP A 50 -0.22 26.20 16.29
C TRP A 50 -1.44 25.59 16.99
N LEU A 51 -1.27 24.42 17.61
CA LEU A 51 -2.31 23.78 18.41
C LEU A 51 -2.70 24.61 19.63
N ALA A 52 -1.74 25.27 20.27
CA ALA A 52 -1.93 26.19 21.39
C ALA A 52 -2.53 27.55 20.98
N GLY A 53 -2.70 27.80 19.67
CA GLY A 53 -3.19 29.08 19.16
C GLY A 53 -2.11 30.14 18.99
N GLU A 54 -0.83 29.75 19.11
CA GLU A 54 0.32 30.62 18.95
C GLU A 54 0.83 30.55 17.51
N GLU A 55 1.13 31.70 16.90
CA GLU A 55 1.74 31.79 15.57
C GLU A 55 0.97 31.00 14.48
N VAL A 56 -0.34 30.79 14.67
CA VAL A 56 -1.19 30.04 13.73
C VAL A 56 -1.23 30.78 12.40
N PRO A 57 -0.80 30.15 11.29
CA PRO A 57 -0.83 30.80 10.00
C PRO A 57 -2.27 31.04 9.55
N GLU A 58 -2.56 32.25 9.08
CA GLU A 58 -3.85 32.61 8.47
C GLU A 58 -3.93 32.09 7.01
N VAL A 59 -3.71 30.79 6.83
CA VAL A 59 -3.75 30.09 5.56
C VAL A 59 -4.67 28.89 5.70
N ALA A 60 -5.75 28.85 4.92
CA ALA A 60 -6.82 27.84 5.07
C ALA A 60 -6.32 26.38 5.09
N ILE A 61 -5.27 26.06 4.30
CA ILE A 61 -4.68 24.71 4.29
C ILE A 61 -4.02 24.37 5.64
N LEU A 62 -3.36 25.34 6.27
CA LEU A 62 -2.68 25.16 7.55
C LEU A 62 -3.69 25.16 8.71
N GLU A 63 -4.78 25.92 8.61
CA GLU A 63 -5.90 25.77 9.55
C GLU A 63 -6.53 24.37 9.50
N ASN A 64 -6.68 23.80 8.31
CA ASN A 64 -7.17 22.43 8.13
C ASN A 64 -6.17 21.40 8.65
N PHE A 65 -4.87 21.63 8.44
CA PHE A 65 -3.82 20.81 9.06
C PHE A 65 -3.95 20.82 10.59
N VAL A 66 -4.09 21.98 11.24
CA VAL A 66 -4.26 22.07 12.70
C VAL A 66 -5.52 21.33 13.16
N LYS A 67 -6.65 21.48 12.45
CA LYS A 67 -7.89 20.73 12.75
C LYS A 67 -7.70 19.22 12.62
N TYR A 68 -7.07 18.77 11.54
CA TYR A 68 -6.80 17.36 11.30
C TYR A 68 -5.83 16.79 12.34
N HIS A 69 -4.77 17.53 12.67
CA HIS A 69 -3.80 17.15 13.69
C HIS A 69 -4.45 16.96 15.08
N ARG A 70 -5.42 17.82 15.45
CA ARG A 70 -6.22 17.62 16.66
C ARG A 70 -7.01 16.32 16.64
N LEU A 71 -7.57 15.94 15.49
CA LEU A 71 -8.33 14.69 15.36
C LEU A 71 -7.42 13.46 15.52
N VAL A 72 -6.27 13.43 14.85
CA VAL A 72 -5.38 12.25 14.90
C VAL A 72 -4.65 12.10 16.24
N ARG A 73 -4.42 13.19 16.99
CA ARG A 73 -3.82 13.18 18.34
C ARG A 73 -4.82 12.96 19.47
N ASP A 74 -6.12 12.89 19.19
CA ASP A 74 -7.13 12.56 20.21
C ASP A 74 -7.16 11.05 20.45
N PHE A 75 -6.11 10.55 21.11
CA PHE A 75 -5.95 9.13 21.41
C PHE A 75 -7.07 8.59 22.29
N ASP A 76 -7.53 9.38 23.28
CA ASP A 76 -8.67 8.99 24.13
C ASP A 76 -9.94 8.75 23.30
N LYS A 77 -10.21 9.62 22.31
CA LYS A 77 -11.32 9.42 21.39
C LYS A 77 -11.12 8.19 20.51
N ARG A 78 -9.92 7.97 19.98
CA ARG A 78 -9.60 6.80 19.14
C ARG A 78 -9.81 5.49 19.91
N GLU A 79 -9.37 5.44 21.17
CA GLU A 79 -9.62 4.31 22.08
C GLU A 79 -11.11 4.12 22.37
N ALA A 80 -11.84 5.22 22.61
CA ALA A 80 -13.28 5.15 22.88
C ALA A 80 -14.11 4.72 21.66
N ASP A 81 -13.74 5.15 20.45
CA ASP A 81 -14.43 4.82 19.21
C ASP A 81 -14.14 3.37 18.76
N GLY A 82 -12.94 2.86 19.04
CA GLY A 82 -12.53 1.50 18.68
C GLY A 82 -12.59 1.27 17.16
N ILE A 83 -13.13 0.12 16.74
CA ILE A 83 -13.38 -0.19 15.33
C ILE A 83 -14.69 0.40 14.78
N THR A 84 -15.53 1.02 15.61
CA THR A 84 -16.88 1.47 15.22
C THR A 84 -16.90 2.29 13.91
N PRO A 85 -15.96 3.22 13.67
CA PRO A 85 -15.97 4.03 12.45
C PRO A 85 -15.80 3.24 11.15
N VAL A 86 -15.11 2.09 11.16
CA VAL A 86 -14.84 1.30 9.94
C VAL A 86 -15.93 0.28 9.63
N LEU A 87 -16.74 -0.11 10.61
CA LEU A 87 -17.76 -1.16 10.45
C LEU A 87 -18.72 -0.93 9.28
N PRO A 88 -19.22 0.29 8.99
CA PRO A 88 -20.07 0.52 7.83
C PRO A 88 -19.38 0.22 6.49
N LEU A 89 -18.09 0.57 6.38
CA LEU A 89 -17.30 0.29 5.17
C LEU A 89 -17.01 -1.20 5.06
N LEU A 90 -16.65 -1.86 6.16
CA LEU A 90 -16.41 -3.30 6.18
C LEU A 90 -17.66 -4.07 5.75
N LYS A 91 -18.80 -3.70 6.31
CA LYS A 91 -20.11 -4.26 5.97
C LYS A 91 -20.45 -4.05 4.50
N GLU A 92 -20.19 -2.86 3.95
CA GLU A 92 -20.42 -2.58 2.53
C GLU A 92 -19.69 -3.59 1.62
N PHE A 93 -18.44 -3.93 1.91
CA PHE A 93 -17.68 -4.92 1.14
C PHE A 93 -18.13 -6.35 1.42
N GLN A 94 -18.53 -6.68 2.65
CA GLN A 94 -19.09 -7.99 3.00
C GLN A 94 -20.41 -8.27 2.28
N GLU A 95 -21.23 -7.25 2.04
CA GLU A 95 -22.53 -7.36 1.35
C GLU A 95 -22.42 -7.46 -0.18
N LEU A 96 -21.24 -7.27 -0.78
CA LEU A 96 -21.04 -7.49 -2.23
C LEU A 96 -21.06 -8.99 -2.53
N GLU A 97 -22.14 -9.51 -3.12
CA GLU A 97 -22.31 -10.95 -3.34
C GLU A 97 -21.61 -11.42 -4.61
N THR A 98 -21.61 -10.60 -5.66
CA THR A 98 -21.11 -10.96 -7.00
C THR A 98 -20.06 -9.97 -7.52
N PHE A 99 -19.32 -10.36 -8.56
CA PHE A 99 -18.41 -9.44 -9.25
C PHE A 99 -19.19 -8.28 -9.90
N ALA A 100 -20.43 -8.53 -10.32
CA ALA A 100 -21.32 -7.50 -10.84
C ALA A 100 -21.66 -6.43 -9.79
N ASP A 101 -21.93 -6.81 -8.53
CA ASP A 101 -22.21 -5.87 -7.45
C ASP A 101 -21.01 -4.94 -7.19
N PHE A 102 -19.80 -5.51 -7.21
CA PHE A 102 -18.56 -4.78 -7.07
C PHE A 102 -18.31 -3.82 -8.23
N THR A 103 -18.39 -4.32 -9.47
CA THR A 103 -18.12 -3.49 -10.67
C THR A 103 -19.13 -2.36 -10.84
N ALA A 104 -20.37 -2.54 -10.38
CA ALA A 104 -21.38 -1.47 -10.35
C ALA A 104 -21.02 -0.29 -9.45
N LYS A 105 -20.17 -0.49 -8.43
CA LYS A 105 -19.71 0.55 -7.49
C LYS A 105 -18.29 1.04 -7.75
N LEU A 106 -17.60 0.46 -8.73
CA LEU A 106 -16.16 0.61 -8.93
C LEU A 106 -15.68 2.06 -9.03
N ALA A 107 -16.40 2.90 -9.79
CA ALA A 107 -16.09 4.32 -9.92
C ALA A 107 -16.37 5.12 -8.63
N GLU A 108 -17.42 4.76 -7.89
CA GLU A 108 -17.70 5.34 -6.57
C GLU A 108 -16.55 5.04 -5.61
N PHE A 109 -16.06 3.79 -5.62
CA PHE A 109 -14.97 3.35 -4.77
C PHE A 109 -13.68 4.13 -5.06
N GLU A 110 -13.30 4.27 -6.32
CA GLU A 110 -12.15 5.08 -6.73
C GLU A 110 -12.28 6.53 -6.27
N LEU A 111 -13.40 7.20 -6.58
CA LEU A 111 -13.62 8.60 -6.22
C LEU A 111 -13.67 8.85 -4.70
N ALA A 112 -14.09 7.84 -3.93
CA ALA A 112 -14.13 7.90 -2.47
C ALA A 112 -12.83 7.42 -1.80
N GLY A 113 -11.82 6.98 -2.56
CA GLY A 113 -10.59 6.40 -2.02
C GLY A 113 -10.82 5.07 -1.28
N LYS A 114 -11.87 4.34 -1.62
CA LYS A 114 -12.16 3.00 -1.09
C LYS A 114 -11.36 1.95 -1.87
N PRO A 115 -11.01 0.79 -1.27
CA PRO A 115 -10.28 -0.26 -1.96
C PRO A 115 -11.02 -0.76 -3.21
N ASN A 116 -10.30 -0.93 -4.32
CA ASN A 116 -10.89 -1.45 -5.56
C ASN A 116 -9.97 -2.36 -6.37
N PHE A 117 -8.72 -2.57 -5.93
CA PHE A 117 -7.76 -3.45 -6.61
C PHE A 117 -7.58 -3.12 -8.10
N LEU A 118 -7.66 -1.84 -8.47
CA LEU A 118 -7.36 -1.35 -9.82
C LEU A 118 -6.03 -0.59 -9.80
N PRO A 119 -4.94 -1.18 -10.32
CA PRO A 119 -3.61 -0.56 -10.32
C PRO A 119 -3.46 0.44 -11.48
N PHE A 120 -4.37 1.43 -11.55
CA PHE A 120 -4.31 2.50 -12.53
C PHE A 120 -3.68 3.76 -11.94
N GLY A 121 -2.91 4.47 -12.75
CA GLY A 121 -2.30 5.75 -12.38
C GLY A 121 -2.29 6.74 -13.54
N VAL A 122 -2.23 8.03 -13.21
CA VAL A 122 -2.03 9.10 -14.21
C VAL A 122 -0.67 9.73 -13.97
N SER A 123 0.20 9.66 -14.97
CA SER A 123 1.58 10.15 -14.89
C SER A 123 2.04 10.63 -16.28
N PRO A 124 3.10 11.47 -16.37
CA PRO A 124 3.62 11.91 -17.66
C PRO A 124 4.00 10.74 -18.58
N ASP A 125 3.85 10.96 -19.88
CA ASP A 125 4.31 10.01 -20.89
C ASP A 125 5.85 10.04 -20.99
N PHE A 126 6.50 8.87 -20.94
CA PHE A 126 7.96 8.78 -21.04
C PHE A 126 8.50 9.32 -22.36
N MET A 127 7.72 9.23 -23.44
CA MET A 127 8.10 9.70 -24.77
C MET A 127 7.68 11.15 -25.04
N ASP A 128 6.75 11.68 -24.24
CA ASP A 128 6.32 13.09 -24.28
C ASP A 128 5.87 13.59 -22.91
N ALA A 129 6.81 14.01 -22.07
CA ALA A 129 6.52 14.46 -20.70
C ALA A 129 5.64 15.73 -20.59
N ARG A 130 5.19 16.31 -21.72
CA ARG A 130 4.24 17.44 -21.74
C ARG A 130 2.78 16.99 -21.59
N ILE A 131 2.51 15.70 -21.79
CA ILE A 131 1.18 15.12 -21.63
C ILE A 131 1.18 14.09 -20.50
N ASN A 132 0.03 13.93 -19.85
CA ASN A 132 -0.23 12.82 -18.96
C ASN A 132 -0.95 11.71 -19.72
N VAL A 133 -0.66 10.47 -19.35
CA VAL A 133 -1.27 9.27 -19.91
C VAL A 133 -1.75 8.38 -18.77
N LEU A 134 -2.67 7.47 -19.09
CA LEU A 134 -3.07 6.42 -18.17
C LEU A 134 -1.97 5.34 -18.16
N TRP A 135 -1.55 4.95 -16.96
CA TRP A 135 -0.66 3.82 -16.69
C TRP A 135 -1.47 2.69 -16.07
N ALA A 136 -1.21 1.47 -16.52
CA ALA A 136 -1.88 0.26 -16.08
C ALA A 136 -0.84 -0.74 -15.57
N SER A 137 -0.59 -0.69 -14.26
CA SER A 137 0.39 -1.50 -13.54
C SER A 137 -0.24 -2.81 -13.04
N ALA A 138 0.40 -3.48 -12.10
CA ALA A 138 -0.13 -4.65 -11.40
C ALA A 138 -0.19 -4.41 -9.88
N PRO A 139 -1.00 -5.20 -9.15
CA PRO A 139 -0.97 -5.22 -7.69
C PRO A 139 0.38 -5.72 -7.15
N SER A 140 0.75 -5.26 -5.97
CA SER A 140 1.90 -5.78 -5.24
C SER A 140 1.68 -7.20 -4.70
N THR A 141 2.77 -7.91 -4.46
CA THR A 141 2.81 -9.23 -3.82
C THR A 141 2.95 -9.09 -2.29
N ILE A 142 2.65 -10.17 -1.55
CA ILE A 142 2.87 -10.26 -0.11
C ILE A 142 4.37 -10.19 0.23
N LEU A 143 5.19 -11.01 -0.42
CA LEU A 143 6.64 -10.99 -0.24
C LEU A 143 7.27 -9.84 -1.05
N PRO A 144 8.46 -9.36 -0.66
CA PRO A 144 9.07 -8.17 -1.26
C PRO A 144 9.38 -8.24 -2.76
N ASP A 145 9.49 -9.45 -3.31
CA ASP A 145 9.83 -9.69 -4.71
C ASP A 145 9.37 -11.08 -5.16
N THR A 146 9.16 -11.30 -6.47
CA THR A 146 8.78 -12.61 -7.01
C THR A 146 9.85 -13.68 -6.76
N THR A 147 11.14 -13.32 -6.65
CA THR A 147 12.23 -14.26 -6.32
C THR A 147 12.09 -14.87 -4.92
N TYR A 148 11.41 -14.20 -3.99
CA TYR A 148 11.16 -14.72 -2.64
C TYR A 148 10.17 -15.89 -2.63
N TYR A 149 9.42 -16.09 -3.72
CA TYR A 149 8.47 -17.18 -3.86
C TYR A 149 9.09 -18.47 -4.40
N ALA A 150 10.39 -18.49 -4.73
CA ALA A 150 11.10 -19.73 -5.08
C ALA A 150 11.06 -20.73 -3.91
N GLU A 151 10.89 -22.03 -4.19
CA GLU A 151 10.80 -23.08 -3.14
C GLU A 151 12.04 -23.14 -2.26
N GLU A 152 13.19 -22.83 -2.83
CA GLU A 152 14.50 -22.82 -2.17
C GLU A 152 14.83 -21.50 -1.46
N HIS A 153 13.99 -20.47 -1.57
CA HIS A 153 14.31 -19.17 -0.98
C HIS A 153 14.26 -19.27 0.56
N PRO A 154 15.35 -18.95 1.28
CA PRO A 154 15.49 -19.27 2.70
C PRO A 154 14.48 -18.54 3.60
N GLN A 155 13.95 -17.40 3.15
CA GLN A 155 13.00 -16.57 3.92
C GLN A 155 11.54 -16.76 3.50
N ARG A 156 11.24 -17.59 2.49
CA ARG A 156 9.89 -17.72 1.94
C ARG A 156 8.85 -18.11 2.99
N GLU A 157 9.08 -19.27 3.61
CA GLU A 157 8.13 -19.87 4.56
C GLU A 157 7.99 -19.02 5.83
N GLU A 158 9.10 -18.48 6.32
CA GLU A 158 9.11 -17.60 7.50
C GLU A 158 8.27 -16.34 7.27
N LEU A 159 8.48 -15.64 6.15
CA LEU A 159 7.77 -14.39 5.86
C LEU A 159 6.29 -14.63 5.54
N LEU A 160 5.94 -15.70 4.83
CA LEU A 160 4.53 -16.03 4.59
C LEU A 160 3.81 -16.41 5.89
N THR A 161 4.46 -17.17 6.76
CA THR A 161 3.92 -17.52 8.09
C THR A 161 3.68 -16.26 8.91
N LEU A 162 4.67 -15.37 8.96
CA LEU A 162 4.57 -14.14 9.72
C LEU A 162 3.52 -13.18 9.18
N TRP A 163 3.38 -13.09 7.85
CA TRP A 163 2.31 -12.34 7.22
C TRP A 163 0.94 -12.89 7.62
N LYS A 164 0.77 -14.22 7.58
CA LYS A 164 -0.48 -14.89 7.95
C LYS A 164 -0.82 -14.63 9.42
N GLU A 165 0.14 -14.79 10.33
CA GLU A 165 -0.04 -14.54 11.76
C GLU A 165 -0.37 -13.07 12.05
N SER A 166 0.36 -12.13 11.45
CA SER A 166 0.12 -10.69 11.63
C SER A 166 -1.27 -10.30 11.13
N SER A 167 -1.67 -10.80 9.96
CA SER A 167 -2.98 -10.54 9.38
C SER A 167 -4.10 -11.18 10.19
N ALA A 168 -3.91 -12.40 10.71
CA ALA A 168 -4.87 -13.06 11.58
C ALA A 168 -5.08 -12.29 12.89
N ASN A 169 -4.01 -11.85 13.54
CA ASN A 169 -4.11 -11.05 14.77
C ASN A 169 -4.82 -9.73 14.53
N LEU A 170 -4.53 -9.07 13.40
CA LEU A 170 -5.22 -7.84 13.01
C LEU A 170 -6.71 -8.10 12.76
N LEU A 171 -7.08 -9.15 12.01
CA LEU A 171 -8.49 -9.48 11.75
C LEU A 171 -9.25 -9.84 13.03
N LYS A 172 -8.59 -10.48 14.02
CA LYS A 172 -9.19 -10.72 15.35
C LYS A 172 -9.56 -9.43 16.07
N ALA A 173 -8.76 -8.37 15.92
CA ALA A 173 -9.07 -7.05 16.49
C ALA A 173 -10.29 -6.38 15.83
N TYR A 174 -10.77 -6.90 14.70
CA TYR A 174 -11.99 -6.48 14.00
C TYR A 174 -13.15 -7.45 14.21
N ASP A 175 -13.08 -8.31 15.25
CA ASP A 175 -14.10 -9.28 15.64
C ASP A 175 -14.44 -10.36 14.60
N PHE A 176 -13.54 -10.63 13.64
CA PHE A 176 -13.68 -11.79 12.75
C PHE A 176 -13.48 -13.10 13.52
N SER A 177 -14.30 -14.11 13.21
CA SER A 177 -14.15 -15.47 13.76
C SER A 177 -12.93 -16.20 13.18
N ASP A 178 -12.38 -17.17 13.91
CA ASP A 178 -11.23 -17.96 13.43
C ASP A 178 -11.51 -18.64 12.07
N GLU A 179 -12.76 -19.05 11.79
CA GLU A 179 -13.16 -19.64 10.51
C GLU A 179 -13.12 -18.61 9.37
N GLU A 180 -13.67 -17.42 9.59
CA GLU A 180 -13.63 -16.33 8.60
C GLU A 180 -12.20 -15.87 8.32
N ILE A 181 -11.36 -15.81 9.36
CA ILE A 181 -9.96 -15.43 9.23
C ILE A 181 -9.22 -16.44 8.36
N GLU A 182 -9.36 -17.75 8.63
CA GLU A 182 -8.68 -18.76 7.83
C GLU A 182 -9.12 -18.70 6.36
N ASP A 183 -10.43 -18.62 6.10
CA ASP A 183 -10.98 -18.51 4.74
C ASP A 183 -10.48 -17.27 3.99
N LEU A 184 -10.48 -16.10 4.63
CA LEU A 184 -9.98 -14.84 4.04
C LEU A 184 -8.49 -14.92 3.70
N LEU A 185 -7.67 -15.47 4.61
CA LEU A 185 -6.23 -15.56 4.43
C LEU A 185 -5.84 -16.60 3.38
N GLU A 186 -6.51 -17.76 3.34
CA GLU A 186 -6.31 -18.76 2.28
C GLU A 186 -6.63 -18.19 0.89
N LYS A 187 -7.75 -17.49 0.76
CA LYS A 187 -8.16 -16.83 -0.49
C LYS A 187 -7.19 -15.73 -0.90
N ARG A 188 -6.70 -14.92 0.04
CA ARG A 188 -5.69 -13.90 -0.24
C ARG A 188 -4.37 -14.51 -0.69
N LEU A 189 -3.90 -15.58 -0.04
CA LEU A 189 -2.69 -16.30 -0.45
C LEU A 189 -2.85 -16.91 -1.85
N GLU A 190 -4.04 -17.42 -2.18
CA GLU A 190 -4.32 -17.93 -3.52
C GLU A 190 -4.32 -16.83 -4.59
N LEU A 191 -4.95 -15.68 -4.32
CA LEU A 191 -4.87 -14.52 -5.23
C LEU A 191 -3.43 -14.06 -5.41
N ASP A 192 -2.67 -13.98 -4.32
CA ASP A 192 -1.26 -13.58 -4.33
C ASP A 192 -0.40 -14.50 -5.21
N ARG A 193 -0.60 -15.84 -5.13
CA ARG A 193 0.08 -16.78 -6.05
C ARG A 193 -0.23 -16.52 -7.51
N ARG A 194 -1.48 -16.15 -7.84
CA ARG A 194 -1.86 -15.78 -9.21
C ARG A 194 -1.14 -14.51 -9.65
N VAL A 195 -1.05 -13.50 -8.78
CA VAL A 195 -0.31 -12.25 -9.04
C VAL A 195 1.17 -12.57 -9.30
N VAL A 196 1.81 -13.34 -8.42
CA VAL A 196 3.24 -13.71 -8.52
C VAL A 196 3.57 -14.37 -9.87
N ALA A 197 2.66 -15.16 -10.44
CA ALA A 197 2.89 -15.85 -11.71
C ALA A 197 2.93 -14.90 -12.93
N VAL A 198 2.45 -13.66 -12.78
CA VAL A 198 2.24 -12.73 -13.90
C VAL A 198 2.80 -11.33 -13.68
N VAL A 199 3.38 -11.00 -12.53
CA VAL A 199 4.05 -9.71 -12.32
C VAL A 199 5.55 -9.79 -12.58
N LEU A 200 6.14 -8.65 -12.91
CA LEU A 200 7.59 -8.53 -13.05
C LEU A 200 8.31 -8.72 -11.71
N SER A 201 9.53 -9.25 -11.74
CA SER A 201 10.45 -9.09 -10.61
C SER A 201 10.97 -7.65 -10.51
N ASN A 202 11.53 -7.28 -9.36
CA ASN A 202 12.23 -6.01 -9.15
C ASN A 202 13.43 -5.84 -10.11
N GLU A 203 14.08 -6.94 -10.51
CA GLU A 203 15.13 -6.91 -11.52
C GLU A 203 14.56 -6.54 -12.90
N GLU A 204 13.48 -7.20 -13.32
CA GLU A 204 12.80 -6.92 -14.59
C GLU A 204 12.24 -5.49 -14.63
N SER A 205 11.64 -5.02 -13.54
CA SER A 205 11.05 -3.68 -13.44
C SER A 205 12.10 -2.56 -13.34
N SER A 206 13.33 -2.88 -12.92
CA SER A 206 14.43 -1.91 -12.92
C SER A 206 14.85 -1.45 -14.32
N GLU A 207 14.55 -2.24 -15.36
CA GLU A 207 14.79 -1.89 -16.76
C GLU A 207 13.70 -0.96 -17.31
N TYR A 208 13.52 0.21 -16.70
CA TYR A 208 12.46 1.19 -16.98
C TYR A 208 12.11 1.41 -18.46
N ALA A 209 13.12 1.43 -19.36
CA ALA A 209 12.88 1.64 -20.78
C ALA A 209 12.04 0.50 -21.42
N LYS A 210 12.08 -0.69 -20.84
CA LYS A 210 11.29 -1.86 -21.23
C LYS A 210 9.87 -1.84 -20.67
N LEU A 211 9.52 -0.93 -19.77
CA LEU A 211 8.15 -0.84 -19.22
C LEU A 211 7.18 -0.09 -20.13
N TYR A 212 7.69 0.56 -21.18
CA TYR A 212 6.87 1.38 -22.06
C TYR A 212 6.17 0.55 -23.13
N HIS A 213 5.00 0.00 -22.81
CA HIS A 213 4.15 -0.72 -23.76
C HIS A 213 2.85 0.06 -24.05
N PRO A 214 2.82 0.91 -25.09
CA PRO A 214 1.65 1.70 -25.41
C PRO A 214 0.59 0.87 -26.16
N TYR A 215 -0.64 0.90 -25.67
CA TYR A 215 -1.83 0.34 -26.33
C TYR A 215 -2.82 1.44 -26.66
N SER A 216 -3.57 1.27 -27.76
CA SER A 216 -4.80 2.04 -27.93
C SER A 216 -5.78 1.68 -26.81
N TYR A 217 -6.61 2.61 -26.35
CA TYR A 217 -7.59 2.32 -25.29
C TYR A 217 -8.55 1.18 -25.68
N GLU A 218 -8.95 1.12 -26.96
CA GLU A 218 -9.80 0.06 -27.50
C GLU A 218 -9.12 -1.31 -27.54
N ASP A 219 -7.80 -1.38 -27.67
CA ASP A 219 -7.07 -2.65 -27.57
C ASP A 219 -6.85 -3.05 -26.11
N PHE A 220 -6.51 -2.08 -25.25
CA PHE A 220 -6.30 -2.33 -23.83
C PHE A 220 -7.54 -2.93 -23.15
N LYS A 221 -8.73 -2.36 -23.37
CA LYS A 221 -9.96 -2.84 -22.72
C LYS A 221 -10.32 -4.29 -23.07
N LYS A 222 -9.76 -4.86 -24.15
CA LYS A 222 -9.95 -6.26 -24.52
C LYS A 222 -9.27 -7.22 -23.55
N PHE A 223 -8.28 -6.76 -22.79
CA PHE A 223 -7.62 -7.56 -21.75
C PHE A 223 -8.55 -7.86 -20.57
N ALA A 224 -9.42 -6.92 -20.19
CA ALA A 224 -10.31 -7.06 -19.05
C ALA A 224 -11.77 -6.73 -19.42
N PRO A 225 -12.41 -7.52 -20.31
CA PRO A 225 -13.74 -7.19 -20.85
C PRO A 225 -14.87 -7.25 -19.81
N ALA A 226 -14.65 -7.89 -18.67
CA ALA A 226 -15.60 -7.96 -17.57
C ALA A 226 -15.62 -6.68 -16.71
N LEU A 227 -14.60 -5.82 -16.82
CA LEU A 227 -14.58 -4.53 -16.15
C LEU A 227 -15.34 -3.48 -16.98
N PRO A 228 -16.17 -2.63 -16.35
CA PRO A 228 -16.88 -1.54 -17.04
C PRO A 228 -15.95 -0.34 -17.27
N LEU A 229 -14.80 -0.54 -17.92
CA LEU A 229 -13.73 0.47 -18.04
C LEU A 229 -14.21 1.79 -18.66
N ASP A 230 -15.13 1.73 -19.62
CA ASP A 230 -15.66 2.96 -20.24
C ASP A 230 -16.42 3.83 -19.26
N ASP A 231 -17.30 3.22 -18.47
CA ASP A 231 -18.10 3.94 -17.48
C ASP A 231 -17.23 4.35 -16.30
N PHE A 232 -16.28 3.50 -15.91
CA PHE A 232 -15.29 3.79 -14.88
C PHE A 232 -14.46 5.04 -15.22
N PHE A 233 -13.78 5.07 -16.38
CA PHE A 233 -12.93 6.21 -16.73
C PHE A 233 -13.73 7.47 -17.04
N LYS A 234 -14.91 7.37 -17.67
CA LYS A 234 -15.79 8.53 -17.83
C LYS A 234 -16.20 9.14 -16.48
N ALA A 235 -16.45 8.31 -15.46
CA ALA A 235 -16.82 8.78 -14.14
C ALA A 235 -15.62 9.36 -13.36
N VAL A 236 -14.46 8.69 -13.38
CA VAL A 236 -13.31 9.04 -12.54
C VAL A 236 -12.49 10.19 -13.14
N ILE A 237 -12.24 10.17 -14.45
CA ILE A 237 -11.38 11.16 -15.13
C ILE A 237 -12.15 12.06 -16.12
N GLY A 238 -13.46 11.85 -16.30
CA GLY A 238 -14.32 12.70 -17.13
C GLY A 238 -14.24 12.45 -18.64
N GLN A 239 -13.41 11.50 -19.08
CA GLN A 239 -13.18 11.19 -20.49
C GLN A 239 -12.66 9.76 -20.67
N LEU A 240 -12.67 9.27 -21.91
CA LEU A 240 -11.94 8.04 -22.25
C LEU A 240 -10.49 8.39 -22.59
N PRO A 241 -9.50 7.61 -22.13
CA PRO A 241 -8.13 7.76 -22.58
C PRO A 241 -8.01 7.49 -24.08
N ASP A 242 -7.11 8.18 -24.77
CA ASP A 242 -6.74 7.82 -26.16
C ASP A 242 -5.85 6.56 -26.18
N LYS A 243 -4.99 6.44 -25.17
CA LYS A 243 -4.02 5.35 -25.01
C LYS A 243 -3.77 5.03 -23.55
N VAL A 244 -3.23 3.83 -23.34
CA VAL A 244 -2.80 3.32 -22.04
C VAL A 244 -1.37 2.82 -22.16
N ILE A 245 -0.49 3.17 -21.23
CA ILE A 245 0.82 2.56 -21.12
C ILE A 245 0.73 1.41 -20.12
N VAL A 246 1.16 0.23 -20.52
CA VAL A 246 1.04 -1.00 -19.73
C VAL A 246 2.43 -1.47 -19.32
N ASP A 247 2.86 -1.11 -18.12
CA ASP A 247 4.14 -1.54 -17.54
C ASP A 247 4.13 -3.00 -17.14
N GLU A 248 2.96 -3.55 -16.81
CA GLU A 248 2.77 -4.95 -16.37
C GLU A 248 1.93 -5.75 -17.37
N GLU A 249 2.43 -5.92 -18.61
CA GLU A 249 1.67 -6.56 -19.71
C GLU A 249 1.19 -7.97 -19.37
N ARG A 250 2.02 -8.76 -18.68
CA ARG A 250 1.71 -10.14 -18.29
C ARG A 250 0.47 -10.18 -17.38
N PHE A 251 0.38 -9.27 -16.41
CA PHE A 251 -0.77 -9.16 -15.51
C PHE A 251 -2.06 -8.83 -16.29
N TRP A 252 -2.03 -7.81 -17.15
CA TRP A 252 -3.22 -7.42 -17.90
C TRP A 252 -3.65 -8.47 -18.91
N GLN A 253 -2.71 -9.12 -19.60
CA GLN A 253 -3.04 -10.26 -20.48
C GLN A 253 -3.70 -11.43 -19.70
N ALA A 254 -3.43 -11.54 -18.40
CA ALA A 254 -4.02 -12.51 -17.49
C ALA A 254 -5.17 -11.95 -16.63
N ALA A 255 -5.71 -10.76 -16.95
CA ALA A 255 -6.67 -10.03 -16.12
C ALA A 255 -7.92 -10.85 -15.75
N GLU A 256 -8.37 -11.79 -16.58
CA GLU A 256 -9.50 -12.67 -16.28
C GLU A 256 -9.31 -13.53 -15.01
N GLN A 257 -8.06 -13.80 -14.61
CA GLN A 257 -7.73 -14.54 -13.40
C GLN A 257 -8.05 -13.77 -12.11
N PHE A 258 -8.27 -12.45 -12.22
CA PHE A 258 -8.49 -11.52 -11.11
C PHE A 258 -9.83 -10.80 -11.23
N TYR A 259 -10.23 -10.44 -12.45
CA TYR A 259 -11.42 -9.63 -12.75
C TYR A 259 -12.48 -10.47 -13.46
N SER A 260 -13.07 -11.40 -12.73
CA SER A 260 -14.14 -12.27 -13.22
C SER A 260 -15.02 -12.75 -12.07
N GLU A 261 -16.20 -13.28 -12.40
CA GLU A 261 -17.09 -13.91 -11.40
C GLU A 261 -16.42 -15.12 -10.72
N GLU A 262 -15.60 -15.88 -11.46
CA GLU A 262 -14.86 -17.01 -10.91
C GLU A 262 -13.80 -16.57 -9.88
N ALA A 263 -13.09 -15.48 -10.16
CA ALA A 263 -12.08 -14.92 -9.28
C ALA A 263 -12.67 -14.09 -8.13
N TRP A 264 -13.98 -13.79 -8.16
CA TRP A 264 -14.61 -12.82 -7.26
C TRP A 264 -14.38 -13.12 -5.78
N SER A 265 -14.52 -14.39 -5.38
CA SER A 265 -14.32 -14.78 -3.98
C SER A 265 -12.91 -14.44 -3.46
N LEU A 266 -11.89 -14.55 -4.31
CA LEU A 266 -10.49 -14.23 -3.99
C LEU A 266 -10.26 -12.71 -3.94
N LEU A 267 -10.82 -12.00 -4.93
CA LEU A 267 -10.76 -10.55 -4.99
C LEU A 267 -11.49 -9.92 -3.78
N LYS A 268 -12.69 -10.40 -3.44
CA LYS A 268 -13.47 -9.94 -2.28
C LYS A 268 -12.70 -10.10 -0.98
N ALA A 269 -12.05 -11.25 -0.76
CA ALA A 269 -11.20 -11.44 0.41
C ALA A 269 -10.10 -10.38 0.49
N THR A 270 -9.42 -10.12 -0.63
CA THR A 270 -8.37 -9.10 -0.72
C THR A 270 -8.89 -7.69 -0.47
N LEU A 271 -10.08 -7.35 -0.96
CA LEU A 271 -10.72 -6.06 -0.71
C LEU A 271 -11.12 -5.88 0.75
N ILE A 272 -11.63 -6.93 1.41
CA ILE A 272 -11.94 -6.91 2.85
C ILE A 272 -10.67 -6.67 3.67
N LEU A 273 -9.57 -7.39 3.39
CA LEU A 273 -8.28 -7.12 4.03
C LEU A 273 -7.80 -5.69 3.75
N SER A 274 -8.04 -5.17 2.55
CA SER A 274 -7.66 -3.79 2.20
C SER A 274 -8.45 -2.76 2.99
N VAL A 275 -9.74 -2.99 3.25
CA VAL A 275 -10.56 -2.13 4.13
C VAL A 275 -9.99 -2.12 5.55
N VAL A 276 -9.66 -3.30 6.09
CA VAL A 276 -9.05 -3.43 7.42
C VAL A 276 -7.73 -2.66 7.50
N ASN A 277 -6.85 -2.82 6.51
CA ASN A 277 -5.56 -2.13 6.47
C ASN A 277 -5.69 -0.61 6.27
N LEU A 278 -6.66 -0.14 5.47
CA LEU A 278 -6.87 1.28 5.20
C LEU A 278 -7.16 2.09 6.49
N SER A 279 -7.79 1.48 7.48
CA SER A 279 -8.19 2.16 8.72
C SER A 279 -7.14 2.13 9.84
N THR A 280 -6.14 1.24 9.81
CA THR A 280 -5.35 0.90 11.00
C THR A 280 -4.60 2.08 11.62
N SER A 281 -4.14 3.03 10.80
CA SER A 281 -3.43 4.22 11.26
C SER A 281 -4.30 5.22 12.02
N TYR A 282 -5.63 5.08 11.97
CA TYR A 282 -6.59 6.03 12.52
C TYR A 282 -7.43 5.49 13.69
N LEU A 283 -7.33 4.20 14.00
CA LEU A 283 -8.10 3.56 15.08
C LEU A 283 -7.28 3.51 16.38
N THR A 284 -7.51 2.50 17.23
CA THR A 284 -6.81 2.31 18.51
C THR A 284 -5.32 2.09 18.32
N GLU A 285 -4.57 2.33 19.39
CA GLU A 285 -3.12 2.11 19.41
C GLU A 285 -2.77 0.64 19.23
N ASP A 286 -3.54 -0.27 19.82
CA ASP A 286 -3.36 -1.72 19.64
C ASP A 286 -3.48 -2.12 18.16
N ILE A 287 -4.50 -1.64 17.46
CA ILE A 287 -4.68 -1.89 16.03
C ILE A 287 -3.50 -1.30 15.21
N ARG A 288 -3.04 -0.09 15.56
CA ARG A 288 -1.88 0.53 14.92
C ARG A 288 -0.65 -0.36 15.06
N VAL A 289 -0.35 -0.83 16.27
CA VAL A 289 0.80 -1.70 16.58
C VAL A 289 0.70 -3.05 15.88
N LEU A 290 -0.47 -3.70 15.92
CA LEU A 290 -0.73 -4.97 15.24
C LEU A 290 -0.51 -4.86 13.73
N SER A 291 -1.01 -3.79 13.11
CA SER A 291 -0.90 -3.60 11.65
C SER A 291 0.54 -3.45 11.16
N GLY A 292 1.44 -2.94 12.00
CA GLY A 292 2.85 -2.76 11.66
C GLY A 292 3.71 -4.03 11.79
N ALA A 293 3.20 -5.12 12.37
CA ALA A 293 4.01 -6.28 12.75
C ALA A 293 4.79 -6.91 11.58
N TYR A 294 4.12 -7.10 10.43
CA TYR A 294 4.77 -7.67 9.25
C TYR A 294 5.83 -6.72 8.67
N SER A 295 5.52 -5.42 8.56
CA SER A 295 6.46 -4.41 8.05
C SER A 295 7.69 -4.27 8.96
N ARG A 296 7.50 -4.29 10.28
CA ARG A 296 8.60 -4.26 11.26
C ARG A 296 9.52 -5.47 11.09
N ALA A 297 8.96 -6.65 10.88
CA ALA A 297 9.78 -7.83 10.64
C ALA A 297 10.55 -7.81 9.32
N LEU A 298 9.96 -7.28 8.25
CA LEU A 298 10.66 -7.08 6.97
C LEU A 298 11.83 -6.09 7.09
N SER A 299 11.67 -5.07 7.94
CA SER A 299 12.65 -3.99 8.12
C SER A 299 13.61 -4.20 9.30
N GLY A 300 13.40 -5.25 10.10
CA GLY A 300 14.19 -5.53 11.30
C GLY A 300 13.97 -4.54 12.44
N VAL A 301 12.87 -3.79 12.44
CA VAL A 301 12.54 -2.76 13.45
C VAL A 301 11.86 -3.41 14.66
N PRO A 302 12.41 -3.29 15.88
CA PRO A 302 11.79 -3.86 17.08
C PRO A 302 10.42 -3.27 17.46
N GLU A 303 10.25 -1.96 17.36
CA GLU A 303 9.11 -1.21 17.92
C GLU A 303 8.29 -0.43 16.88
#